data_AF-A0A946HSP9-F1
#
_entry.id   AF-A0A946HSP9-F1
#
_cell.length_a   1.000
_cell.length_b   1.000
_cell.length_c   1.000
_cell.angle_alpha   90.00
_cell.angle_beta   90.00
_cell.angle_gamma   90.00
#
_symmetry.space_group_name_H-M   'P 1'
#
loop_
_entity.id
_entity.type
_entity.pdbx_description
1 polymer ?
#
loop_
_entity_poly.entity_id
_entity_poly.type
_entity_poly.pdbx_seq_one_letter_code
_entity_poly.pdbx_strand_id
1 'polypeptide(L)'
;MKNLLRVILGGLLGLAIVLLLTLILPTPQGPDSGDTPRSGFFAEDASERFSPAQLENQFLFADLDAQQSAVAEGRLLGEVDSDYAQFFARLAGEQQRETAIRQALIQAHRELTDFRLAQSMGGIGDRQRRYEPASNYVFSRLESLLNDSEIAALDTVMRRNAWEKFKPSFGAQVTRFARESDLRFAEGEIDHLVAIHFDSSYLLLNPHALGESSQLERLSLQREALILTRRELATSLATTQRASADVFIDAQLIELDTLAALLE
;
A
#
# COMPACT_ATOMS: atom_id res chain seq x y z
N MET A 1 -10.67 54.22 -2.20
CA MET A 1 -9.52 54.21 -1.26
C MET A 1 -9.68 53.24 -0.08
N LYS A 2 -10.85 53.12 0.58
CA LYS A 2 -11.07 52.18 1.72
C LYS A 2 -10.78 50.70 1.41
N ASN A 3 -11.11 50.22 0.21
CA ASN A 3 -10.92 48.81 -0.16
C ASN A 3 -9.47 48.46 -0.47
N LEU A 4 -8.72 49.41 -1.05
CA LEU A 4 -7.29 49.23 -1.33
C LEU A 4 -6.48 49.18 -0.02
N LEU A 5 -6.86 49.99 0.97
CA LEU A 5 -6.24 50.00 2.30
C LEU A 5 -6.43 48.66 3.03
N ARG A 6 -7.61 48.02 2.90
CA ARG A 6 -7.88 46.69 3.50
C ARG A 6 -7.07 45.57 2.86
N VAL A 7 -6.86 45.62 1.54
CA VAL A 7 -6.04 44.64 0.82
C VAL A 7 -4.57 44.78 1.21
N ILE A 8 -4.08 46.02 1.32
CA ILE A 8 -2.70 46.29 1.78
C ILE A 8 -2.52 45.86 3.24
N LEU A 9 -3.49 46.15 4.13
CA LEU A 9 -3.44 45.69 5.53
C LEU A 9 -3.48 44.16 5.65
N GLY A 10 -4.31 43.49 4.86
CA GLY A 10 -4.38 42.02 4.83
C GLY A 10 -3.09 41.38 4.31
N GLY A 11 -2.49 41.96 3.26
CA GLY A 11 -1.20 41.53 2.74
C GLY A 11 -0.05 41.73 3.73
N LEU A 12 -0.02 42.87 4.43
CA LEU A 12 0.99 43.14 5.46
C LEU A 12 0.82 42.25 6.69
N LEU A 13 -0.42 41.92 7.07
CA LEU A 13 -0.69 40.99 8.16
C LEU A 13 -0.24 39.57 7.81
N GLY A 14 -0.51 39.11 6.58
CA GLY A 14 -0.02 37.83 6.08
C GLY A 14 1.51 37.75 6.05
N LEU A 15 2.17 38.82 5.58
CA LEU A 15 3.63 38.91 5.56
C LEU A 15 4.24 38.89 6.97
N ALA A 16 3.61 39.60 7.92
CA ALA A 16 4.06 39.64 9.31
C ALA A 16 3.96 38.26 9.99
N ILE A 17 2.90 37.49 9.71
CA ILE A 17 2.74 36.12 10.22
C ILE A 17 3.80 35.19 9.64
N VAL A 18 4.09 35.29 8.33
CA VAL A 18 5.15 34.49 7.69
C VAL A 18 6.53 34.82 8.28
N LEU A 19 6.83 36.10 8.49
CA LEU A 19 8.09 36.52 9.12
C LEU A 19 8.21 36.03 10.57
N LEU A 20 7.12 36.09 11.35
CA LEU A 20 7.09 35.59 12.72
C LEU A 20 7.31 34.07 12.76
N LEU A 21 6.69 33.34 11.83
CA LEU A 21 6.90 31.89 11.67
C LEU A 21 8.36 31.58 11.31
N THR A 22 8.98 32.31 10.39
CA THR A 22 10.40 32.11 10.04
C THR A 22 11.40 32.47 11.15
N LEU A 23 11.01 33.33 12.10
CA LEU A 23 11.85 33.75 13.24
C LEU A 23 11.69 32.84 14.46
N ILE A 24 10.53 32.19 14.62
CA ILE A 24 10.23 31.29 15.75
C ILE A 24 10.54 29.83 15.41
N LEU A 25 10.37 29.43 14.13
CA LEU A 25 10.81 28.12 13.66
C LEU A 25 12.33 28.14 13.46
N PRO A 26 13.08 27.16 14.01
CA PRO A 26 14.50 27.06 13.71
C PRO A 26 14.66 26.87 12.20
N THR A 27 15.41 27.76 11.56
CA THR A 27 16.00 27.48 10.25
C THR A 27 16.68 26.12 10.34
N PRO A 28 16.40 25.16 9.45
CA PRO A 28 17.13 23.91 9.41
C PRO A 28 18.57 24.26 9.00
N GLN A 29 19.40 24.51 10.01
CA GLN A 29 20.83 24.43 9.85
C GLN A 29 21.10 22.95 9.61
N GLY A 30 21.34 22.59 8.36
CA GLY A 30 21.97 21.33 8.02
C GLY A 30 23.48 21.50 8.17
N PRO A 31 24.11 20.97 9.23
CA PRO A 31 25.43 20.43 9.10
C PRO A 31 25.29 19.07 8.41
N ASP A 32 26.02 18.93 7.31
CA ASP A 32 26.41 17.70 6.65
C ASP A 32 25.30 16.74 6.22
N SER A 33 25.27 16.52 4.90
CA SER A 33 24.65 15.45 4.15
C SER A 33 24.80 14.08 4.82
N GLY A 34 23.99 13.83 5.85
CA GLY A 34 23.89 12.56 6.54
C GLY A 34 22.87 11.67 5.85
N ASP A 35 23.33 10.49 5.47
CA ASP A 35 22.61 9.36 4.88
C ASP A 35 21.26 9.07 5.55
N THR A 36 20.24 9.81 5.15
CA THR A 36 18.86 9.53 5.50
C THR A 36 18.09 9.34 4.20
N PRO A 37 17.61 8.11 3.90
CA PRO A 37 16.93 7.85 2.64
C PRO A 37 15.64 8.68 2.57
N ARG A 38 15.52 9.50 1.52
CA ARG A 38 14.40 10.40 1.22
C ARG A 38 13.13 9.68 0.74
N SER A 39 13.05 8.37 0.94
CA SER A 39 11.91 7.51 0.62
C SER A 39 12.05 6.26 1.46
N GLY A 40 10.95 5.66 1.90
CA GLY A 40 10.91 4.37 2.62
C GLY A 40 11.41 3.16 1.82
N PHE A 41 12.23 3.37 0.79
CA PHE A 41 13.14 2.36 0.28
C PHE A 41 14.32 2.27 1.25
N PHE A 42 14.59 1.06 1.74
CA PHE A 42 15.80 0.77 2.50
C PHE A 42 17.02 1.25 1.70
N ALA A 43 17.82 2.15 2.29
CA ALA A 43 19.15 2.44 1.76
C ALA A 43 19.94 1.13 1.74
N GLU A 44 20.65 0.88 0.64
CA GLU A 44 21.32 -0.39 0.34
C GLU A 44 22.29 -0.90 1.43
N ASP A 45 22.62 -0.07 2.42
CA ASP A 45 23.64 -0.34 3.43
C ASP A 45 23.18 -0.15 4.91
N ALA A 46 21.88 -0.02 5.20
CA ALA A 46 21.41 0.18 6.58
C ALA A 46 21.30 -1.16 7.35
N SER A 47 22.40 -1.59 7.96
CA SER A 47 22.42 -2.69 8.93
C SER A 47 21.87 -2.22 10.28
N GLU A 48 20.55 -2.09 10.41
CA GLU A 48 19.91 -1.92 11.72
C GLU A 48 18.88 -3.02 11.97
N ARG A 49 19.03 -3.71 13.12
CA ARG A 49 18.01 -4.63 13.62
C ARG A 49 16.72 -3.84 13.82
N PHE A 50 15.65 -4.26 13.15
CA PHE A 50 14.34 -3.62 13.21
C PHE A 50 13.81 -3.57 14.64
N SER A 51 13.22 -2.44 15.03
CA SER A 51 12.48 -2.33 16.29
C SER A 51 11.12 -3.02 16.19
N PRO A 52 10.52 -3.49 17.30
CA PRO A 52 9.19 -4.09 17.31
C PRO A 52 8.11 -3.19 16.66
N ALA A 53 8.18 -1.87 16.83
CA ALA A 53 7.28 -0.91 16.20
C ALA A 53 7.48 -0.76 14.68
N GLN A 54 8.66 -1.07 14.15
CA GLN A 54 8.91 -1.12 12.70
C GLN A 54 8.48 -2.46 12.10
N LEU A 55 8.63 -3.55 12.86
CA LEU A 55 8.10 -4.87 12.51
C LEU A 55 6.56 -4.88 12.54
N GLU A 56 5.94 -4.15 13.48
CA GLU A 56 4.50 -3.88 13.54
C GLU A 56 3.94 -3.19 12.29
N ASN A 57 4.78 -2.53 11.49
CA ASN A 57 4.38 -1.83 10.27
C ASN A 57 4.87 -2.51 8.98
N GLN A 58 5.72 -3.54 9.09
CA GLN A 58 6.16 -4.39 7.99
C GLN A 58 5.07 -5.41 7.64
N PHE A 59 4.00 -4.93 7.04
CA PHE A 59 3.04 -5.79 6.39
C PHE A 59 3.23 -5.66 4.89
N LEU A 60 3.35 -6.77 4.17
CA LEU A 60 3.58 -6.76 2.71
C LEU A 60 2.62 -5.85 1.91
N PHE A 61 1.41 -5.63 2.40
CA PHE A 61 0.47 -4.61 1.91
C PHE A 61 0.27 -3.41 2.86
N ALA A 62 0.41 -3.56 4.17
CA ALA A 62 0.21 -2.42 5.08
C ALA A 62 1.43 -1.48 5.16
N ASP A 63 2.63 -1.90 4.76
CA ASP A 63 3.80 -1.04 4.54
C ASP A 63 3.66 -0.29 3.21
N LEU A 64 3.08 -0.93 2.17
CA LEU A 64 2.65 -0.23 0.94
C LEU A 64 1.53 0.79 1.22
N ASP A 65 0.55 0.46 2.07
CA ASP A 65 -0.57 1.33 2.43
C ASP A 65 -0.17 2.45 3.42
N ALA A 66 0.69 2.19 4.41
CA ALA A 66 1.19 3.21 5.35
C ALA A 66 2.16 4.18 4.66
N GLN A 67 3.01 3.69 3.75
CA GLN A 67 3.89 4.53 2.93
C GLN A 67 3.11 5.38 1.91
N GLN A 68 2.00 4.88 1.34
CA GLN A 68 1.11 5.67 0.49
C GLN A 68 0.30 6.70 1.28
N SER A 69 -0.08 6.36 2.51
CA SER A 69 -0.97 7.20 3.31
C SER A 69 -0.29 8.44 3.93
N ALA A 70 1.01 8.39 4.20
CA ALA A 70 1.77 9.57 4.63
C ALA A 70 2.08 10.54 3.47
N VAL A 71 1.92 10.09 2.23
CA VAL A 71 2.34 10.79 1.01
C VAL A 71 1.13 11.40 0.30
N ALA A 72 0.54 12.40 0.95
CA ALA A 72 -0.30 13.48 0.40
C ALA A 72 -1.48 13.10 -0.52
N GLU A 73 -2.70 13.39 -0.08
CA GLU A 73 -3.99 13.32 -0.80
C GLU A 73 -3.96 13.80 -2.27
N GLY A 74 -3.11 14.78 -2.60
CA GLY A 74 -2.90 15.26 -3.98
C GLY A 74 -2.17 14.28 -4.92
N ARG A 75 -1.29 13.41 -4.39
CA ARG A 75 -0.66 12.32 -5.15
C ARG A 75 -1.66 11.20 -5.42
N LEU A 76 -2.45 10.85 -4.42
CA LEU A 76 -3.53 9.86 -4.51
C LEU A 76 -4.53 10.18 -5.63
N LEU A 77 -4.85 11.47 -5.83
CA LEU A 77 -5.75 11.90 -6.91
C LEU A 77 -5.13 11.81 -8.31
N GLY A 78 -3.85 12.15 -8.44
CA GLY A 78 -3.13 12.02 -9.70
C GLY A 78 -2.85 10.55 -10.08
N GLU A 79 -2.59 9.71 -9.07
CA GLU A 79 -2.33 8.28 -9.24
C GLU A 79 -3.59 7.54 -9.68
N VAL A 80 -4.76 7.73 -9.06
CA VAL A 80 -5.99 7.04 -9.48
C VAL A 80 -6.38 7.39 -10.93
N ASP A 81 -6.22 8.64 -11.35
CA ASP A 81 -6.55 9.01 -12.73
C ASP A 81 -5.61 8.36 -13.75
N SER A 82 -4.31 8.29 -13.43
CA SER A 82 -3.30 7.65 -14.26
C SER A 82 -3.46 6.12 -14.29
N ASP A 83 -3.61 5.51 -13.11
CA ASP A 83 -3.70 4.07 -12.89
C ASP A 83 -4.91 3.43 -13.59
N TYR A 84 -5.98 4.22 -13.76
CA TYR A 84 -7.23 3.80 -14.38
C TYR A 84 -7.50 4.49 -15.73
N ALA A 85 -6.55 5.23 -16.30
CA ALA A 85 -6.72 5.92 -17.58
C ALA A 85 -7.18 4.99 -18.71
N GLN A 86 -6.63 3.76 -18.76
CA GLN A 86 -7.03 2.75 -19.76
C GLN A 86 -8.44 2.20 -19.52
N PHE A 87 -8.90 2.16 -18.27
CA PHE A 87 -10.28 1.78 -17.95
C PHE A 87 -11.24 2.87 -18.44
N PHE A 88 -10.97 4.13 -18.09
CA PHE A 88 -11.80 5.26 -18.50
C PHE A 88 -11.89 5.40 -20.02
N ALA A 89 -10.78 5.22 -20.75
CA ALA A 89 -10.76 5.28 -22.22
C ALA A 89 -11.63 4.21 -22.92
N ARG A 90 -12.06 3.17 -22.19
CA ARG A 90 -12.89 2.07 -22.71
C ARG A 90 -14.34 2.16 -22.27
N LEU A 91 -14.69 3.11 -21.39
CA LEU A 91 -16.07 3.29 -20.95
C LEU A 91 -16.94 3.72 -22.13
N ALA A 92 -18.11 3.09 -22.25
CA ALA A 92 -19.12 3.49 -23.22
C ALA A 92 -20.13 4.46 -22.57
N GLY A 93 -20.67 5.37 -23.36
CA GLY A 93 -21.78 6.24 -22.96
C GLY A 93 -21.43 7.72 -22.89
N GLU A 94 -22.28 8.47 -22.17
CA GLU A 94 -22.19 9.92 -22.08
C GLU A 94 -21.13 10.38 -21.08
N GLN A 95 -20.55 11.56 -21.33
CA GLN A 95 -19.50 12.17 -20.50
C GLN A 95 -19.91 12.33 -19.02
N GLN A 96 -21.20 12.51 -18.74
CA GLN A 96 -21.72 12.61 -17.37
C GLN A 96 -21.58 11.29 -16.60
N ARG A 97 -21.78 10.15 -17.27
CA ARG A 97 -21.61 8.82 -16.69
C ARG A 97 -20.14 8.53 -16.39
N GLU A 98 -19.25 8.83 -17.34
CA GLU A 98 -17.80 8.71 -17.15
C GLU A 98 -17.34 9.53 -15.95
N THR A 99 -17.82 10.78 -15.84
CA THR A 99 -17.51 11.66 -14.71
C THR A 99 -17.98 11.07 -13.39
N ALA A 100 -19.19 10.50 -13.34
CA ALA A 100 -19.72 9.87 -12.14
C ALA A 100 -18.89 8.64 -11.71
N ILE A 101 -18.51 7.78 -12.66
CA ILE A 101 -17.65 6.61 -12.41
C ILE A 101 -16.29 7.03 -11.87
N ARG A 102 -15.65 8.03 -12.51
CA ARG A 102 -14.35 8.56 -12.09
C ARG A 102 -14.39 9.15 -10.68
N GLN A 103 -15.42 9.93 -10.35
CA GLN A 103 -15.61 10.49 -9.02
C GLN A 103 -15.85 9.39 -7.97
N ALA A 104 -16.67 8.39 -8.28
CA ALA A 104 -16.92 7.25 -7.40
C ALA A 104 -15.64 6.45 -7.13
N LEU A 105 -14.81 6.22 -8.16
CA LEU A 105 -13.54 5.50 -8.02
C LEU A 105 -12.55 6.25 -7.13
N ILE A 106 -12.38 7.55 -7.37
CA ILE A 106 -11.55 8.42 -6.53
C ILE A 106 -12.05 8.40 -5.08
N GLN A 107 -13.36 8.51 -4.87
CA GLN A 107 -13.95 8.53 -3.55
C GLN A 107 -13.75 7.20 -2.82
N ALA A 108 -13.91 6.06 -3.50
CA ALA A 108 -13.68 4.74 -2.91
C ALA A 108 -12.23 4.56 -2.44
N HIS A 109 -11.24 4.99 -3.24
CA HIS A 109 -9.82 4.95 -2.85
C HIS A 109 -9.50 5.89 -1.69
N ARG A 110 -10.13 7.06 -1.63
CA ARG A 110 -10.02 7.98 -0.48
C ARG A 110 -10.58 7.36 0.81
N GLU A 111 -11.76 6.75 0.73
CA GLU A 111 -12.41 6.09 1.86
C GLU A 111 -11.58 4.89 2.36
N LEU A 112 -11.04 4.08 1.44
CA LEU A 112 -10.09 3.00 1.77
C LEU A 112 -8.82 3.53 2.46
N THR A 113 -8.22 4.59 1.93
CA THR A 113 -7.01 5.19 2.51
C THR A 113 -7.30 5.76 3.91
N ASP A 114 -8.40 6.50 4.06
CA ASP A 114 -8.83 7.07 5.34
C ASP A 114 -9.10 5.97 6.38
N PHE A 115 -9.73 4.87 5.98
CA PHE A 115 -9.98 3.72 6.84
C PHE A 115 -8.66 3.07 7.30
N ARG A 116 -7.74 2.80 6.37
CA ARG A 116 -6.46 2.13 6.66
C ARG A 116 -5.54 2.97 7.53
N LEU A 117 -5.48 4.27 7.29
CA LEU A 117 -4.78 5.22 8.17
C LEU A 117 -5.32 5.18 9.59
N ALA A 118 -6.64 5.26 9.73
CA ALA A 118 -7.26 5.23 11.05
C ALA A 118 -7.01 3.88 11.74
N GLN A 119 -7.00 2.77 10.98
CA GLN A 119 -6.68 1.44 11.48
C GLN A 119 -5.22 1.33 11.94
N SER A 120 -4.26 1.83 11.15
CA SER A 120 -2.83 1.78 11.50
C SER A 120 -2.48 2.65 12.70
N MET A 121 -3.17 3.78 12.85
CA MET A 121 -3.05 4.67 14.02
C MET A 121 -3.79 4.15 15.26
N GLY A 122 -4.47 3.00 15.17
CA GLY A 122 -5.23 2.41 16.28
C GLY A 122 -6.48 3.20 16.69
N GLY A 123 -7.01 4.04 15.78
CA GLY A 123 -8.04 5.03 16.08
C GLY A 123 -9.14 5.10 15.02
N ILE A 124 -9.92 4.02 14.85
CA ILE A 124 -11.11 4.01 14.00
C ILE A 124 -12.20 4.90 14.62
N GLY A 125 -12.51 6.03 13.97
CA GLY A 125 -13.54 6.98 14.42
C GLY A 125 -14.92 6.72 13.80
N ASP A 126 -15.92 7.50 14.23
CA ASP A 126 -17.32 7.36 13.76
C ASP A 126 -17.51 7.58 12.26
N ARG A 127 -16.58 8.30 11.60
CA ARG A 127 -16.57 8.41 10.15
C ARG A 127 -16.21 7.07 9.51
N GLN A 128 -15.10 6.45 9.92
CA GLN A 128 -14.61 5.21 9.33
C GLN A 128 -15.56 4.03 9.60
N ARG A 129 -16.21 4.00 10.78
CA ARG A 129 -17.24 2.98 11.10
C ARG A 129 -18.50 3.05 10.22
N ARG A 130 -18.73 4.17 9.52
CA ARG A 130 -19.84 4.31 8.59
C ARG A 130 -19.53 3.75 7.20
N TYR A 131 -18.28 3.42 6.91
CA TYR A 131 -17.93 2.73 5.68
C TYR A 131 -18.37 1.27 5.81
N GLU A 132 -19.30 0.85 4.95
CA GLU A 132 -19.84 -0.50 4.99
C GLU A 132 -18.74 -1.51 4.61
N PRO A 133 -18.44 -2.51 5.47
CA PRO A 133 -17.44 -3.51 5.17
C PRO A 133 -17.75 -4.27 3.88
N ALA A 134 -16.71 -4.53 3.08
CA ALA A 134 -16.83 -5.24 1.81
C ALA A 134 -15.53 -5.99 1.49
N SER A 135 -15.66 -7.18 0.91
CA SER A 135 -14.51 -7.96 0.40
C SER A 135 -13.81 -7.25 -0.77
N ASN A 136 -14.54 -6.38 -1.48
CA ASN A 136 -13.98 -5.41 -2.42
C ASN A 136 -14.79 -4.11 -2.34
N TYR A 137 -14.29 -3.15 -1.58
CA TYR A 137 -14.92 -1.85 -1.33
C TYR A 137 -14.98 -0.98 -2.58
N VAL A 138 -14.00 -1.07 -3.48
CA VAL A 138 -14.06 -0.32 -4.74
C VAL A 138 -15.27 -0.79 -5.55
N PHE A 139 -15.49 -2.10 -5.66
CA PHE A 139 -16.66 -2.63 -6.35
C PHE A 139 -17.97 -2.27 -5.67
N SER A 140 -18.08 -2.38 -4.34
CA SER A 140 -19.34 -2.04 -3.66
C SER A 140 -19.78 -0.60 -3.91
N ARG A 141 -18.82 0.33 -4.12
CA ARG A 141 -19.11 1.73 -4.44
C ARG A 141 -19.45 1.99 -5.91
N LEU A 142 -19.01 1.10 -6.81
CA LEU A 142 -19.18 1.26 -8.26
C LEU A 142 -20.21 0.32 -8.90
N GLU A 143 -20.70 -0.70 -8.18
CA GLU A 143 -21.57 -1.76 -8.72
C GLU A 143 -22.81 -1.21 -9.44
N SER A 144 -23.46 -0.17 -8.87
CA SER A 144 -24.63 0.47 -9.48
C SER A 144 -24.34 1.29 -10.75
N LEU A 145 -23.07 1.62 -10.99
CA LEU A 145 -22.63 2.47 -12.11
C LEU A 145 -22.05 1.68 -13.28
N LEU A 146 -21.61 0.44 -13.04
CA LEU A 146 -20.90 -0.39 -14.00
C LEU A 146 -21.78 -1.54 -14.49
N ASN A 147 -21.59 -1.96 -15.73
CA ASN A 147 -22.10 -3.24 -16.22
C ASN A 147 -21.07 -4.36 -15.99
N ASP A 148 -21.49 -5.62 -16.16
CA ASP A 148 -20.64 -6.80 -15.93
C ASP A 148 -19.30 -6.76 -16.68
N SER A 149 -19.30 -6.28 -17.93
CA SER A 149 -18.06 -6.19 -18.73
C SER A 149 -17.09 -5.13 -18.20
N GLU A 150 -17.62 -4.02 -17.67
CA GLU A 150 -16.83 -2.97 -17.05
C GLU A 150 -16.36 -3.36 -15.66
N ILE A 151 -17.14 -4.14 -14.90
CA ILE A 151 -16.71 -4.74 -13.64
C ILE A 151 -15.49 -5.65 -13.88
N ALA A 152 -15.57 -6.53 -14.89
CA ALA A 152 -14.44 -7.39 -15.25
C ALA A 152 -13.21 -6.60 -15.74
N ALA A 153 -13.44 -5.52 -16.50
CA ALA A 153 -12.36 -4.64 -16.95
C ALA A 153 -11.71 -3.89 -15.77
N LEU A 154 -12.50 -3.41 -14.82
CA LEU A 154 -12.02 -2.76 -13.61
C LEU A 154 -11.25 -3.74 -12.72
N ASP A 155 -11.73 -4.99 -12.57
CA ASP A 155 -11.02 -6.05 -11.83
C ASP A 155 -9.61 -6.27 -12.39
N THR A 156 -9.52 -6.39 -13.71
CA THR A 156 -8.25 -6.59 -14.42
C THR A 156 -7.28 -5.44 -14.15
N VAL A 157 -7.77 -4.20 -14.17
CA VAL A 157 -6.94 -3.02 -13.92
C VAL A 157 -6.52 -2.93 -12.45
N MET A 158 -7.43 -3.19 -11.51
CA MET A 158 -7.13 -3.22 -10.08
C MET A 158 -6.06 -4.26 -9.74
N ARG A 159 -6.22 -5.50 -10.22
CA ARG A 159 -5.24 -6.57 -10.01
C ARG A 159 -3.88 -6.24 -10.62
N ARG A 160 -3.85 -5.68 -11.83
CA ARG A 160 -2.61 -5.21 -12.46
C ARG A 160 -1.94 -4.14 -11.61
N ASN A 161 -2.68 -3.13 -11.16
CA ASN A 161 -2.10 -2.03 -10.39
C ASN A 161 -1.56 -2.53 -9.03
N ALA A 162 -2.24 -3.49 -8.40
CA ALA A 162 -1.74 -4.17 -7.21
C ALA A 162 -0.45 -4.95 -7.50
N TRP A 163 -0.38 -5.67 -8.62
CA TRP A 163 0.81 -6.40 -9.06
C TRP A 163 2.02 -5.48 -9.28
N GLU A 164 1.84 -4.36 -9.99
CA GLU A 164 2.93 -3.41 -10.29
C GLU A 164 3.55 -2.81 -9.01
N LYS A 165 2.77 -2.71 -7.93
CA LYS A 165 3.24 -2.28 -6.60
C LYS A 165 3.89 -3.43 -5.83
N PHE A 166 3.27 -4.61 -5.87
CA PHE A 166 3.70 -5.78 -5.11
C PHE A 166 5.01 -6.37 -5.61
N LYS A 167 5.12 -6.59 -6.94
CA LYS A 167 6.26 -7.27 -7.57
C LYS A 167 7.62 -6.69 -7.17
N PRO A 168 7.89 -5.37 -7.33
CA PRO A 168 9.20 -4.83 -6.99
C PRO A 168 9.49 -4.88 -5.49
N SER A 169 8.47 -4.67 -4.64
CA SER A 169 8.63 -4.68 -3.18
C SER A 169 8.96 -6.07 -2.64
N PHE A 170 8.11 -7.05 -2.92
CA PHE A 170 8.31 -8.43 -2.45
C PHE A 170 9.52 -9.08 -3.12
N GLY A 171 9.76 -8.80 -4.41
CA GLY A 171 10.95 -9.27 -5.12
C GLY A 171 12.24 -8.77 -4.48
N ALA A 172 12.28 -7.50 -4.04
CA ALA A 172 13.43 -6.96 -3.31
C ALA A 172 13.63 -7.63 -1.94
N GLN A 173 12.54 -7.93 -1.22
CA GLN A 173 12.61 -8.66 0.06
C GLN A 173 13.20 -10.07 -0.11
N VAL A 174 12.71 -10.82 -1.10
CA VAL A 174 13.23 -12.17 -1.41
C VAL A 174 14.71 -12.09 -1.80
N THR A 175 15.07 -11.12 -2.65
CA THR A 175 16.47 -10.92 -3.09
C THR A 175 17.38 -10.57 -1.91
N ARG A 176 16.93 -9.70 -1.01
CA ARG A 176 17.68 -9.34 0.21
C ARG A 176 17.89 -10.55 1.10
N PHE A 177 16.82 -11.29 1.39
CA PHE A 177 16.89 -12.50 2.22
C PHE A 177 17.83 -13.54 1.62
N ALA A 178 17.75 -13.75 0.29
CA ALA A 178 18.62 -14.69 -0.41
C ALA A 178 20.10 -14.35 -0.23
N ARG A 179 20.44 -13.05 -0.37
CA ARG A 179 21.80 -12.54 -0.14
C ARG A 179 22.26 -12.72 1.30
N GLU A 180 21.41 -12.39 2.28
CA GLU A 180 21.71 -12.47 3.71
C GLU A 180 21.85 -13.91 4.21
N SER A 181 21.15 -14.84 3.57
CA SER A 181 21.10 -16.27 3.94
C SER A 181 21.95 -17.18 3.05
N ASP A 182 22.77 -16.61 2.15
CA ASP A 182 23.58 -17.32 1.15
C ASP A 182 22.78 -18.35 0.33
N LEU A 183 21.54 -17.98 -0.03
CA LEU A 183 20.66 -18.81 -0.87
C LEU A 183 20.85 -18.47 -2.35
N ARG A 184 20.85 -19.51 -3.19
CA ARG A 184 20.97 -19.37 -4.64
C ARG A 184 19.66 -19.73 -5.31
N PHE A 185 18.98 -18.70 -5.82
CA PHE A 185 17.87 -18.86 -6.76
C PHE A 185 18.42 -18.98 -8.18
N ALA A 186 17.89 -19.92 -8.95
CA ALA A 186 18.13 -19.97 -10.39
C ALA A 186 17.40 -18.82 -11.09
N GLU A 187 17.76 -18.59 -12.36
CA GLU A 187 17.13 -17.57 -13.19
C GLU A 187 15.61 -17.77 -13.24
N GLY A 188 14.85 -16.71 -12.93
CA GLY A 188 13.38 -16.71 -12.94
C GLY A 188 12.70 -17.31 -11.70
N GLU A 189 13.41 -17.97 -10.77
CA GLU A 189 12.78 -18.59 -9.59
C GLU A 189 12.22 -17.56 -8.60
N ILE A 190 12.90 -16.41 -8.44
CA ILE A 190 12.37 -15.29 -7.63
C ILE A 190 11.09 -14.74 -8.26
N ASP A 191 11.09 -14.47 -9.57
CA ASP A 191 9.90 -13.99 -10.28
C ASP A 191 8.72 -14.97 -10.15
N HIS A 192 8.99 -16.27 -10.25
CA HIS A 192 7.97 -17.32 -10.10
C HIS A 192 7.41 -17.38 -8.67
N LEU A 193 8.28 -17.32 -7.65
CA LEU A 193 7.86 -17.22 -6.25
C LEU A 193 7.01 -15.96 -6.01
N VAL A 194 7.44 -14.81 -6.53
CA VAL A 194 6.72 -13.53 -6.39
C VAL A 194 5.35 -13.60 -7.05
N ALA A 195 5.25 -14.18 -8.25
CA ALA A 195 3.98 -14.36 -8.96
C ALA A 195 3.00 -15.25 -8.20
N ILE A 196 3.45 -16.43 -7.73
CA ILE A 196 2.61 -17.35 -6.97
C ILE A 196 2.20 -16.75 -5.63
N HIS A 197 3.11 -16.04 -4.96
CA HIS A 197 2.79 -15.39 -3.69
C HIS A 197 1.80 -14.23 -3.88
N PHE A 198 1.93 -13.46 -4.95
CA PHE A 198 0.93 -12.44 -5.30
C PHE A 198 -0.46 -13.07 -5.48
N ASP A 199 -0.56 -14.14 -6.25
CA ASP A 199 -1.86 -14.78 -6.49
C ASP A 199 -2.46 -15.34 -5.20
N SER A 200 -1.64 -16.00 -4.37
CA SER A 200 -2.08 -16.54 -3.08
C SER A 200 -2.53 -15.46 -2.10
N SER A 201 -1.77 -14.35 -2.05
CA SER A 201 -2.06 -13.24 -1.15
C SER A 201 -3.23 -12.40 -1.64
N TYR A 202 -3.37 -12.12 -2.94
CA TYR A 202 -4.49 -11.36 -3.49
C TYR A 202 -5.84 -12.07 -3.28
N LEU A 203 -5.84 -13.42 -3.29
CA LEU A 203 -7.02 -14.24 -3.04
C LEU A 203 -7.53 -14.14 -1.59
N LEU A 204 -6.60 -13.99 -0.63
CA LEU A 204 -6.90 -13.99 0.81
C LEU A 204 -6.94 -12.59 1.43
N LEU A 205 -6.12 -11.68 0.91
CA LEU A 205 -5.89 -10.31 1.37
C LEU A 205 -6.10 -9.35 0.19
N ASN A 206 -7.34 -9.24 -0.27
CA ASN A 206 -7.65 -8.32 -1.36
C ASN A 206 -7.27 -6.88 -0.95
N PRO A 207 -6.38 -6.19 -1.70
CA PRO A 207 -5.95 -4.82 -1.40
C PRO A 207 -7.06 -3.79 -1.60
N HIS A 208 -8.27 -4.20 -1.93
CA HIS A 208 -9.48 -3.39 -1.99
C HIS A 208 -10.53 -3.80 -0.96
N ALA A 209 -10.26 -4.77 -0.10
CA ALA A 209 -11.14 -5.10 1.02
C ALA A 209 -11.17 -3.95 2.06
N LEU A 210 -12.35 -3.73 2.63
CA LEU A 210 -12.57 -2.84 3.79
C LEU A 210 -13.26 -3.64 4.89
N GLY A 211 -12.63 -3.67 6.06
CA GLY A 211 -13.15 -4.35 7.23
C GLY A 211 -12.21 -4.19 8.42
N GLU A 212 -12.77 -4.18 9.62
CA GLU A 212 -11.97 -4.24 10.83
C GLU A 212 -11.43 -5.66 10.99
N SER A 213 -10.18 -5.88 10.56
CA SER A 213 -9.42 -7.08 10.88
C SER A 213 -8.55 -6.81 12.09
N SER A 214 -8.55 -7.74 13.05
CA SER A 214 -7.58 -7.68 14.14
C SER A 214 -6.15 -7.90 13.61
N GLN A 215 -5.14 -7.46 14.35
CA GLN A 215 -3.74 -7.73 13.97
C GLN A 215 -3.48 -9.22 13.85
N LEU A 216 -3.99 -10.02 14.80
CA LEU A 216 -3.85 -11.48 14.80
C LEU A 216 -4.49 -12.13 13.56
N GLU A 217 -5.67 -11.66 13.17
CA GLU A 217 -6.35 -12.13 11.95
C GLU A 217 -5.55 -11.82 10.69
N ARG A 218 -4.95 -10.62 10.59
CA ARG A 218 -4.09 -10.26 9.45
C ARG A 218 -2.85 -11.15 9.38
N LEU A 219 -2.20 -11.43 10.52
CA LEU A 219 -1.06 -12.35 10.58
C LEU A 219 -1.46 -13.77 10.15
N SER A 220 -2.63 -14.24 10.61
CA SER A 220 -3.18 -15.54 10.21
C SER A 220 -3.39 -15.66 8.70
N LEU A 221 -3.94 -14.62 8.06
CA LEU A 221 -4.13 -14.59 6.60
C LEU A 221 -2.82 -14.57 5.82
N GLN A 222 -1.79 -13.85 6.30
CA GLN A 222 -0.47 -13.85 5.68
C GLN A 222 0.20 -15.23 5.78
N ARG A 223 0.06 -15.87 6.94
CA ARG A 223 0.52 -17.23 7.16
C ARG A 223 -0.17 -18.21 6.21
N GLU A 224 -1.48 -18.08 6.04
CA GLU A 224 -2.25 -18.89 5.09
C GLU A 224 -1.80 -18.66 3.63
N ALA A 225 -1.55 -17.40 3.24
CA ALA A 225 -1.03 -17.07 1.92
C ALA A 225 0.33 -17.72 1.64
N LEU A 226 1.24 -17.75 2.62
CA LEU A 226 2.54 -18.42 2.51
C LEU A 226 2.40 -19.94 2.41
N ILE A 227 1.49 -20.55 3.17
CA ILE A 227 1.20 -21.99 3.08
C ILE A 227 0.63 -22.35 1.72
N LEU A 228 -0.29 -21.53 1.19
CA LEU A 228 -0.85 -21.71 -0.15
C LEU A 228 0.24 -21.55 -1.22
N THR A 229 1.10 -20.54 -1.08
CA THR A 229 2.24 -20.30 -1.98
C THR A 229 3.14 -21.54 -2.06
N ARG A 230 3.49 -22.14 -0.90
CA ARG A 230 4.28 -23.38 -0.85
C ARG A 230 3.59 -24.52 -1.58
N ARG A 231 2.28 -24.68 -1.39
CA ARG A 231 1.49 -25.72 -2.06
C ARG A 231 1.52 -25.56 -3.57
N GLU A 232 1.30 -24.34 -4.07
CA GLU A 232 1.30 -24.04 -5.51
C GLU A 232 2.70 -24.10 -6.14
N LEU A 233 3.76 -23.82 -5.38
CA LEU A 233 5.13 -24.09 -5.83
C LEU A 233 5.37 -25.60 -5.96
N ALA A 234 4.84 -26.41 -5.03
CA ALA A 234 5.00 -27.86 -5.07
C ALA A 234 4.21 -28.54 -6.21
N THR A 235 3.17 -27.90 -6.75
CA THR A 235 2.44 -28.41 -7.93
C THR A 235 3.20 -28.13 -9.23
N SER A 236 4.04 -27.08 -9.26
CA SER A 236 4.72 -26.61 -10.47
C SER A 236 6.21 -26.91 -10.53
N LEU A 237 6.87 -27.16 -9.40
CA LEU A 237 8.33 -27.33 -9.30
C LEU A 237 8.73 -28.56 -8.49
N ALA A 238 9.83 -29.19 -8.89
CA ALA A 238 10.46 -30.26 -8.10
C ALA A 238 11.08 -29.70 -6.81
N THR A 239 11.22 -30.53 -5.78
CA THR A 239 11.78 -30.14 -4.46
C THR A 239 13.13 -29.44 -4.57
N THR A 240 14.02 -29.87 -5.46
CA THR A 240 15.34 -29.24 -5.64
C THR A 240 15.26 -27.86 -6.27
N GLN A 241 14.26 -27.60 -7.11
CA GLN A 241 14.05 -26.29 -7.76
C GLN A 241 13.41 -25.28 -6.80
N ARG A 242 12.54 -25.74 -5.90
CA ARG A 242 11.89 -24.86 -4.92
C ARG A 242 12.61 -24.78 -3.57
N ALA A 243 13.80 -25.38 -3.43
CA ALA A 243 14.49 -25.48 -2.13
C ALA A 243 14.77 -24.11 -1.49
N SER A 244 15.28 -23.14 -2.25
CA SER A 244 15.51 -21.79 -1.73
C SER A 244 14.23 -21.04 -1.41
N ALA A 245 13.17 -21.24 -2.21
CA ALA A 245 11.85 -20.69 -1.93
C ALA A 245 11.24 -21.30 -0.64
N ASP A 246 11.40 -22.60 -0.41
CA ASP A 246 10.92 -23.28 0.79
C ASP A 246 11.60 -22.72 2.04
N VAL A 247 12.93 -22.51 2.00
CA VAL A 247 13.70 -21.89 3.11
C VAL A 247 13.22 -20.46 3.38
N PHE A 248 13.00 -19.65 2.34
CA PHE A 248 12.43 -18.32 2.49
C PHE A 248 11.05 -18.37 3.15
N ILE A 249 10.14 -19.23 2.67
CA ILE A 249 8.80 -19.37 3.23
C ILE A 249 8.85 -19.85 4.68
N ASP A 250 9.73 -20.80 5.04
CA ASP A 250 9.89 -21.27 6.43
C ASP A 250 10.32 -20.13 7.36
N ALA A 251 11.30 -19.31 6.93
CA ALA A 251 11.74 -18.17 7.72
C ALA A 251 10.61 -17.15 7.94
N GLN A 252 9.82 -16.86 6.90
CA GLN A 252 8.68 -15.95 7.01
C GLN A 252 7.57 -16.50 7.91
N LEU A 253 7.29 -17.80 7.85
CA LEU A 253 6.31 -18.43 8.74
C LEU A 253 6.74 -18.34 10.21
N ILE A 254 8.02 -18.59 10.51
CA ILE A 254 8.57 -18.46 11.87
C ILE A 254 8.45 -17.03 12.38
N GLU A 255 8.73 -16.04 11.52
CA GLU A 255 8.59 -14.62 11.85
C GLU A 255 7.14 -14.26 12.18
N LEU A 256 6.17 -14.69 11.37
CA LEU A 256 4.75 -14.47 11.63
C LEU A 256 4.26 -15.16 12.90
N ASP A 257 4.67 -16.41 13.15
CA ASP A 257 4.31 -17.14 14.37
C ASP A 257 4.90 -16.44 15.61
N THR A 258 6.11 -15.88 15.50
CA THR A 258 6.75 -15.09 16.57
C THR A 258 5.99 -13.79 16.85
N LEU A 259 5.58 -13.07 15.79
CA LEU A 259 4.80 -11.84 15.92
C LEU A 259 3.42 -12.11 16.51
N ALA A 260 2.75 -13.18 16.09
CA ALA A 260 1.45 -13.57 16.63
C ALA A 260 1.51 -13.83 18.13
N ALA A 261 2.55 -14.53 18.60
CA ALA A 261 2.76 -14.81 20.02
C ALA A 261 3.01 -13.55 20.88
N LEU A 262 3.45 -12.43 20.29
CA LEU A 262 3.61 -11.16 21.00
C LEU A 262 2.29 -10.38 21.16
N LEU A 263 1.25 -10.77 20.44
CA LEU A 263 -0.07 -10.13 20.44
C LEU A 263 -1.12 -10.90 21.27
N GLU A 264 -0.77 -12.09 21.76
CA GLU A 264 -1.56 -12.90 22.72
C GLU A 264 -1.34 -12.46 24.18
#